data_AF-A0A529Z5C2-F1
#
_entry.id   AF-A0A529Z5C2-F1
#
_cell.length_a   1.000
_cell.length_b   1.000
_cell.length_c   1.000
_cell.angle_alpha   90.00
_cell.angle_beta   90.00
_cell.angle_gamma   90.00
#
_symmetry.space_group_name_H-M   'P 1'
#
loop_
_entity.id
_entity.type
_entity.pdbx_description
1 polymer ?
#
loop_
_entity_poly.entity_id
_entity_poly.type
_entity_poly.pdbx_seq_one_letter_code
_entity_poly.pdbx_strand_id
1 'polypeptide(L)'
;MKGYWLIVGTEISDQEAQAEYARLWKPIGEQYQARTNTTKQPPLLVEARDAKRMVLVEFPSLDIAKACYADPAYAEATRFALKASNRTLVMFEGDLG
;
A
#
# COMPACT_ATOMS: atom_id res chain seq x y z
N MET A 1 -19.44 -3.94 -1.31
CA MET A 1 -18.16 -4.57 -1.68
C MET A 1 -17.04 -3.78 -1.03
N LYS A 2 -15.97 -4.44 -0.58
CA LYS A 2 -14.82 -3.76 0.00
C LYS A 2 -13.95 -3.18 -1.12
N GLY A 3 -13.17 -2.16 -0.77
CA GLY A 3 -12.14 -1.61 -1.65
C GLY A 3 -10.78 -2.10 -1.24
N TYR A 4 -9.87 -2.28 -2.20
CA TYR A 4 -8.52 -2.76 -1.93
C TYR A 4 -7.47 -1.91 -2.64
N TRP A 5 -6.34 -1.71 -1.96
CA TRP A 5 -5.07 -1.41 -2.63
C TRP A 5 -4.22 -2.67 -2.66
N LEU A 6 -3.80 -3.08 -3.85
CA LEU A 6 -2.73 -4.05 -4.03
C LEU A 6 -1.45 -3.29 -4.38
N ILE A 7 -0.49 -3.32 -3.47
CA ILE A 7 0.82 -2.70 -3.65
C ILE A 7 1.83 -3.80 -3.89
N VAL A 8 2.43 -3.82 -5.09
CA VAL A 8 3.53 -4.72 -5.44
C VAL A 8 4.77 -3.89 -5.64
N GLY A 9 5.82 -4.18 -4.87
CA GLY A 9 7.06 -3.41 -4.90
C GLY A 9 8.31 -4.27 -5.04
N THR A 10 9.40 -3.60 -5.40
CA THR A 10 10.76 -4.13 -5.39
C THR A 10 11.32 -4.20 -3.96
N GLU A 11 12.57 -4.59 -3.80
CA GLU A 11 13.30 -4.43 -2.54
C GLU A 11 13.29 -2.97 -2.04
N ILE A 12 13.37 -2.79 -0.72
CA ILE A 12 13.50 -1.45 -0.11
C ILE A 12 14.98 -1.09 -0.18
N SER A 13 15.30 -0.03 -0.91
CA SER A 13 16.67 0.49 -1.02
C SER A 13 16.96 1.59 0.00
N ASP A 14 15.92 2.24 0.55
CA ASP A 14 16.05 3.31 1.55
C ASP A 14 15.15 3.02 2.77
N GLN A 15 15.79 2.56 3.86
CA GLN A 15 15.10 2.17 5.10
C GLN A 15 14.55 3.37 5.87
N GLU A 16 15.23 4.52 5.80
CA GLU A 16 14.78 5.74 6.48
C GLU A 16 13.51 6.28 5.80
N ALA A 17 13.50 6.30 4.46
CA ALA A 17 12.30 6.66 3.70
C ALA A 17 11.15 5.69 3.96
N GLN A 18 11.42 4.39 4.09
CA GLN A 18 10.38 3.43 4.46
C GLN A 18 9.81 3.70 5.87
N ALA A 19 10.68 3.97 6.85
CA ALA A 19 10.26 4.26 8.21
C ALA A 19 9.40 5.53 8.28
N GLU A 20 9.79 6.58 7.55
CA GLU A 20 9.04 7.82 7.47
C GLU A 20 7.68 7.63 6.76
N TYR A 21 7.65 6.85 5.67
CA TYR A 21 6.39 6.45 5.05
C TYR A 21 5.47 5.72 6.04
N ALA A 22 5.99 4.76 6.81
CA ALA A 22 5.20 4.03 7.80
C ALA A 22 4.67 4.94 8.91
N ARG A 23 5.45 5.92 9.35
CA ARG A 23 5.07 6.93 10.34
C ARG A 23 3.90 7.80 9.85
N LEU A 24 3.98 8.28 8.61
CA LEU A 24 2.94 9.10 7.99
C LEU A 24 1.69 8.29 7.63
N TRP A 25 1.87 7.05 7.16
CA TRP A 25 0.78 6.17 6.75
C TRP A 25 -0.14 5.81 7.92
N LYS A 26 0.41 5.54 9.11
CA LYS A 26 -0.37 5.04 10.25
C LYS A 26 -1.63 5.88 10.57
N PRO A 27 -1.55 7.19 10.84
CA PRO A 27 -2.73 7.99 11.14
C PRO A 27 -3.69 8.13 9.95
N ILE A 28 -3.18 8.16 8.71
CA ILE A 28 -4.01 8.20 7.49
C ILE A 28 -4.81 6.90 7.37
N GLY A 29 -4.15 5.76 7.55
CA GLY A 29 -4.79 4.46 7.53
C GLY A 29 -5.90 4.36 8.57
N GLU A 30 -5.67 4.83 9.79
CA GLU A 30 -6.68 4.88 10.85
C GLU A 30 -7.89 5.77 10.46
N GLN A 31 -7.65 6.97 9.93
CA GLN A 31 -8.70 7.89 9.45
C GLN A 31 -9.61 7.25 8.39
N TYR A 32 -9.01 6.51 7.44
CA TYR A 32 -9.74 5.88 6.33
C TYR A 32 -10.20 4.45 6.63
N GLN A 33 -10.07 4.00 7.88
CA GLN A 33 -10.40 2.62 8.30
C GLN A 33 -9.68 1.55 7.45
N ALA A 34 -8.46 1.88 7.02
CA ALA A 34 -7.62 1.04 6.20
C ALA A 34 -7.01 -0.07 7.06
N ARG A 35 -7.15 -1.32 6.63
CA ARG A 35 -6.53 -2.48 7.27
C ARG A 35 -5.40 -2.99 6.40
N THR A 36 -4.18 -2.85 6.88
CA THR A 36 -2.99 -3.33 6.15
C THR A 36 -2.79 -4.81 6.48
N ASN A 37 -3.01 -5.68 5.50
CA ASN A 37 -2.64 -7.09 5.60
C ASN A 37 -1.20 -7.25 5.11
N THR A 38 -0.28 -7.39 6.05
CA THR A 38 1.08 -7.83 5.75
C THR A 38 1.07 -9.34 5.59
N THR A 39 1.59 -9.83 4.47
CA THR A 39 1.75 -11.26 4.27
C THR A 39 2.84 -11.76 5.23
N LYS A 40 2.62 -12.91 5.88
CA LYS A 40 3.63 -13.52 6.78
C LYS A 40 4.89 -13.93 6.04
N GLN A 41 4.78 -14.18 4.73
CA GLN A 41 5.88 -14.49 3.83
C GLN A 41 5.87 -13.50 2.65
N PRO A 42 7.03 -13.10 2.13
CA PRO A 42 7.10 -12.36 0.87
C PRO A 42 6.37 -13.11 -0.25
N PRO A 43 5.84 -12.40 -1.25
CA PRO A 43 5.24 -13.05 -2.40
C PRO A 43 6.26 -13.98 -3.08
N LEU A 44 5.83 -15.21 -3.39
CA LEU A 44 6.61 -16.10 -4.25
C LEU A 44 6.36 -15.70 -5.70
N LEU A 45 7.42 -15.24 -6.36
CA LEU A 45 7.37 -14.95 -7.78
C LEU A 45 7.41 -16.27 -8.56
N VAL A 46 6.31 -16.59 -9.26
CA VAL A 46 6.19 -17.83 -10.05
C VAL A 46 6.37 -17.57 -11.56
N GLU A 47 5.86 -16.44 -12.05
CA GLU A 47 6.01 -16.00 -13.45
C GLU A 47 6.59 -14.58 -13.48
N ALA A 48 7.45 -14.29 -14.46
CA ALA A 48 8.42 -13.20 -14.44
C ALA A 48 7.83 -11.80 -14.14
N ARG A 49 8.21 -11.25 -12.98
CA ARG A 49 8.12 -9.84 -12.57
C ARG A 49 9.22 -9.54 -11.54
N ASP A 50 9.66 -8.30 -11.39
CA ASP A 50 10.56 -7.83 -10.33
C ASP A 50 9.92 -7.68 -8.92
N ALA A 51 8.89 -8.48 -8.61
CA ALA A 51 8.15 -8.36 -7.36
C ALA A 51 8.90 -9.02 -6.19
N LYS A 52 9.13 -8.26 -5.12
CA LYS A 52 9.79 -8.71 -3.88
C LYS A 52 8.93 -8.52 -2.64
N ARG A 53 7.94 -7.63 -2.72
CA ARG A 53 6.96 -7.35 -1.66
C ARG A 53 5.57 -7.20 -2.23
N MET A 54 4.60 -7.61 -1.42
CA MET A 54 3.18 -7.44 -1.68
C MET A 54 2.49 -7.00 -0.40
N VAL A 55 1.66 -5.97 -0.49
CA VAL A 55 0.83 -5.50 0.61
C VAL A 55 -0.59 -5.33 0.08
N LEU A 56 -1.55 -5.93 0.78
CA LEU A 56 -2.97 -5.70 0.53
C LEU A 56 -3.50 -4.76 1.61
N VAL A 57 -4.11 -3.65 1.21
CA VAL A 57 -4.78 -2.73 2.12
C VAL A 57 -6.27 -2.80 1.85
N GLU A 58 -7.06 -3.18 2.84
CA GLU A 58 -8.51 -3.22 2.75
C GLU A 58 -9.13 -1.91 3.25
N PHE A 59 -10.15 -1.43 2.55
CA PHE A 59 -10.97 -0.28 2.89
C PHE A 59 -12.46 -0.68 2.92
N PRO A 60 -13.32 0.06 3.62
CA PRO A 60 -14.76 -0.24 3.64
C PRO A 60 -15.43 -0.18 2.26
N SER A 61 -14.91 0.62 1.31
CA SER A 61 -15.33 0.66 -0.09
C SER A 61 -14.19 1.17 -1.01
N LEU A 62 -14.31 0.97 -2.33
CA LEU A 62 -13.35 1.52 -3.29
C LEU A 62 -13.36 3.06 -3.32
N ASP A 63 -14.50 3.70 -3.07
CA ASP A 63 -14.56 5.16 -3.02
C ASP A 63 -13.80 5.73 -1.81
N ILE A 64 -13.84 5.03 -0.67
CA ILE A 64 -12.99 5.39 0.49
C ILE A 64 -11.51 5.17 0.15
N ALA A 65 -11.17 4.10 -0.56
CA ALA A 65 -9.81 3.85 -1.03
C ALA A 65 -9.31 4.95 -1.99
N LYS A 66 -10.15 5.44 -2.90
CA LYS A 66 -9.83 6.57 -3.79
C LYS A 66 -9.68 7.87 -2.99
N ALA A 67 -10.58 8.12 -2.05
CA ALA A 67 -10.53 9.31 -1.20
C ALA A 67 -9.25 9.35 -0.35
N CYS A 68 -8.81 8.20 0.17
CA CYS A 68 -7.53 8.07 0.89
C CYS A 68 -6.34 8.43 -0.02
N TYR A 69 -6.34 7.98 -1.27
CA TYR A 69 -5.25 8.29 -2.20
C TYR A 69 -5.22 9.76 -2.62
N ALA A 70 -6.39 10.39 -2.72
CA ALA A 70 -6.53 11.80 -3.06
C ALA A 70 -6.25 12.76 -1.88
N ASP A 71 -6.08 12.24 -0.66
CA ASP A 71 -5.78 13.06 0.51
C ASP A 71 -4.39 13.72 0.38
N PRO A 72 -4.28 15.06 0.56
CA PRO A 72 -2.99 15.74 0.58
C PRO A 72 -1.95 15.14 1.55
N ALA A 73 -2.38 14.63 2.70
CA ALA A 73 -1.51 13.95 3.66
C ALA A 73 -0.92 12.65 3.06
N TYR A 74 -1.70 11.93 2.25
CA TYR A 74 -1.21 10.73 1.56
C TYR A 74 -0.29 11.09 0.38
N ALA A 75 -0.51 12.22 -0.28
CA ALA A 75 0.40 12.71 -1.32
C ALA A 75 1.81 12.96 -0.76
N GLU A 76 1.92 13.50 0.46
CA GLU A 76 3.21 13.66 1.15
C GLU A 76 3.87 12.30 1.46
N ALA A 77 3.10 11.36 2.02
CA ALA A 77 3.58 10.01 2.33
C ALA A 77 4.07 9.28 1.06
N THR A 78 3.42 9.49 -0.09
CA THR A 78 3.79 8.87 -1.37
C THR A 78 5.21 9.20 -1.80
N ARG A 79 5.71 10.40 -1.49
CA ARG A 79 7.09 10.79 -1.83
C ARG A 79 8.12 9.88 -1.14
N PHE A 80 7.89 9.56 0.13
CA PHE A 80 8.76 8.65 0.88
C PHE A 80 8.61 7.20 0.40
N ALA A 81 7.38 6.77 0.08
CA ALA A 81 7.17 5.43 -0.45
C ALA A 81 7.90 5.18 -1.78
N LEU A 82 7.88 6.16 -2.69
CA LEU A 82 8.57 6.07 -3.98
C LEU A 82 10.09 6.22 -3.86
N LYS A 83 10.57 6.92 -2.83
CA LYS A 83 12.00 6.96 -2.49
C LYS A 83 12.50 5.63 -1.91
N ALA A 84 11.65 4.97 -1.12
CA ALA A 84 11.99 3.69 -0.47
C ALA A 84 12.10 2.51 -1.45
N SER A 85 11.23 2.45 -2.46
CA SER A 85 11.22 1.37 -3.46
C SER A 85 10.36 1.72 -4.68
N ASN A 86 10.63 1.07 -5.82
CA ASN A 86 9.71 1.08 -6.96
C ASN A 86 8.47 0.25 -6.60
N ARG A 87 7.29 0.76 -6.93
CA ARG A 87 6.02 0.07 -6.64
C ARG A 87 4.95 0.33 -7.69
N THR A 88 4.07 -0.64 -7.86
CA THR A 88 2.77 -0.47 -8.52
C THR A 88 1.70 -0.53 -7.44
N LEU A 89 0.75 0.42 -7.48
CA LEU A 89 -0.44 0.41 -6.65
C LEU A 89 -1.65 0.26 -7.57
N VAL A 90 -2.44 -0.78 -7.36
CA VAL A 90 -3.69 -1.03 -8.08
C VAL A 90 -4.85 -0.92 -7.10
N MET A 91 -5.93 -0.27 -7.50
CA MET A 91 -7.16 -0.19 -6.72
C MET A 91 -8.27 -0.99 -7.39
N PHE A 92 -9.02 -1.75 -6.61
CA PHE A 92 -10.14 -2.54 -7.12
C PHE A 92 -11.16 -2.82 -6.03
N GLU A 93 -12.37 -3.21 -6.44
CA GLU A 93 -13.37 -3.76 -5.54
C GLU A 93 -13.28 -5.29 -5.50
N GLY A 94 -13.66 -5.87 -4.38
CA GLY A 94 -13.80 -7.31 -4.27
C GLY A 94 -14.55 -7.74 -3.02
N ASP A 95 -14.80 -9.04 -2.97
CA ASP A 95 -15.24 -9.76 -1.78
C ASP A 95 -14.18 -10.83 -1.47
N LEU A 96 -13.16 -10.43 -0.70
CA LEU A 96 -11.99 -11.27 -0.41
C LEU A 96 -12.01 -11.90 0.99
N GLY A 97 -13.16 -11.83 1.69
CA GLY A 97 -13.38 -12.41 3.02
C GLY A 97 -13.26 -11.43 4.17
#